data_AF-F2J6L5-F1
#
_entry.id   AF-F2J6L5-F1
#
_cell.length_a   1.000
_cell.length_b   1.000
_cell.length_c   1.000
_cell.angle_alpha   90.00
_cell.angle_beta   90.00
_cell.angle_gamma   90.00
#
_symmetry.space_group_name_H-M   'P 1'
#
loop_
_entity.id
_entity.type
_entity.pdbx_description
1 polymer ?
#
loop_
_entity_poly.entity_id
_entity_poly.type
_entity_poly.pdbx_seq_one_letter_code
_entity_poly.pdbx_strand_id
1 'polypeptide(L)'
;MSPSRLDFYFDFMSPFAYLAFQKLPAICQRHGLELVPHAVNLPKLKLLAGNTAPPNVSLPLKIRYLSKDLERWATLYGVPLVFPKSLASERLNKAFFFAQDRGQGEAFIREAWDRVWGRGVDPADPALLGELAGLFGWAADELNAWVNSADAGERYESETRAAHEAGVFGTPTMIVGDQMWWGNDRLAFMETALEKGL
;
A
#
# COMPACT_ATOMS: atom_id res chain seq x y z
N MET A 1 14.17 5.51 -24.02
CA MET A 1 14.95 5.24 -22.80
C MET A 1 14.19 4.15 -22.06
N SER A 2 14.87 3.12 -21.56
CA SER A 2 14.21 2.14 -20.70
C SER A 2 13.70 2.86 -19.43
N PRO A 3 12.50 2.53 -18.94
CA PRO A 3 11.98 3.16 -17.73
C PRO A 3 12.90 2.84 -16.54
N SER A 4 13.06 3.83 -15.66
CA SER A 4 13.92 3.73 -14.47
C SER A 4 13.13 3.76 -13.17
N ARG A 5 11.79 3.76 -13.23
CA ARG A 5 10.90 3.88 -12.07
C ARG A 5 9.72 2.93 -12.17
N LEU A 6 9.27 2.46 -11.01
CA LEU A 6 8.00 1.75 -10.83
C LEU A 6 7.17 2.52 -9.81
N ASP A 7 6.06 3.11 -10.25
CA ASP A 7 5.08 3.72 -9.34
C ASP A 7 4.22 2.64 -8.71
N PHE A 8 4.21 2.58 -7.38
CA PHE A 8 3.45 1.61 -6.60
C PHE A 8 2.37 2.31 -5.78
N TYR A 9 1.12 2.19 -6.22
CA TYR A 9 -0.05 2.77 -5.54
C TYR A 9 -0.64 1.77 -4.55
N PHE A 10 -0.77 2.19 -3.29
CA PHE A 10 -1.20 1.32 -2.21
C PHE A 10 -2.05 2.04 -1.17
N ASP A 11 -2.77 1.24 -0.38
CA ASP A 11 -3.45 1.67 0.83
C ASP A 11 -3.10 0.64 1.92
N PHE A 12 -2.74 1.07 3.13
CA PHE A 12 -2.40 0.15 4.22
C PHE A 12 -3.54 -0.83 4.55
N MET A 13 -4.79 -0.51 4.20
CA MET A 13 -5.93 -1.41 4.35
C MET A 13 -5.93 -2.60 3.38
N SER A 14 -5.07 -2.62 2.36
CA SER A 14 -5.11 -3.64 1.31
C SER A 14 -4.17 -4.80 1.64
N PRO A 15 -4.69 -6.01 1.93
CA PRO A 15 -3.84 -7.18 2.17
C PRO A 15 -3.11 -7.64 0.90
N PHE A 16 -3.68 -7.38 -0.28
CA PHE A 16 -3.00 -7.68 -1.54
C PHE A 16 -1.85 -6.70 -1.80
N ALA A 17 -1.94 -5.45 -1.34
CA ALA A 17 -0.83 -4.50 -1.44
C ALA A 17 0.32 -4.87 -0.49
N TYR A 18 -0.02 -5.32 0.72
CA TYR A 18 0.95 -5.93 1.63
C TYR A 18 1.71 -7.08 0.95
N LEU A 19 0.99 -8.04 0.34
CA LEU A 19 1.61 -9.17 -0.36
C LEU A 19 2.48 -8.71 -1.54
N ALA A 20 2.00 -7.78 -2.37
CA ALA A 20 2.76 -7.30 -3.52
C ALA A 20 4.09 -6.65 -3.09
N PHE A 21 4.06 -5.86 -2.01
CA PHE A 21 5.26 -5.22 -1.47
C PHE A 21 6.30 -6.21 -0.93
N GLN A 22 5.92 -7.44 -0.58
CA GLN A 22 6.92 -8.47 -0.22
C GLN A 22 7.82 -8.85 -1.38
N LYS A 23 7.42 -8.56 -2.62
CA LYS A 23 8.16 -8.90 -3.84
C LYS A 23 8.72 -7.68 -4.55
N LEU A 24 7.99 -6.56 -4.55
CA LEU A 24 8.33 -5.37 -5.33
C LEU A 24 9.75 -4.82 -5.11
N PRO A 25 10.28 -4.65 -3.89
CA PRO A 25 11.64 -4.15 -3.70
C PRO A 25 12.70 -5.02 -4.40
N ALA A 26 12.57 -6.34 -4.28
CA ALA A 26 13.50 -7.27 -4.92
C ALA A 26 13.34 -7.30 -6.44
N ILE A 27 12.11 -7.15 -6.96
CA ILE A 27 11.85 -6.99 -8.40
C ILE A 27 12.54 -5.72 -8.91
N CYS A 28 12.28 -4.58 -8.27
CA CYS A 28 12.86 -3.29 -8.66
C CYS A 28 14.39 -3.35 -8.66
N GLN A 29 15.00 -3.94 -7.62
CA GLN A 29 16.44 -4.13 -7.54
C GLN A 29 17.00 -4.96 -8.72
N ARG A 30 16.36 -6.08 -9.09
CA ARG A 30 16.81 -6.93 -10.20
C ARG A 30 16.76 -6.22 -11.56
N HIS A 31 15.78 -5.34 -11.73
CA HIS A 31 15.54 -4.64 -13.00
C HIS A 31 16.10 -3.21 -13.04
N GLY A 32 16.79 -2.76 -11.98
CA GLY A 32 17.35 -1.40 -11.92
C GLY A 32 16.29 -0.29 -11.90
N LEU A 33 15.11 -0.58 -11.33
CA LEU A 33 14.03 0.38 -11.16
C LEU A 33 14.09 1.02 -9.77
N GLU A 34 13.78 2.30 -9.69
CA GLU A 34 13.42 2.98 -8.45
C GLU A 34 11.97 2.63 -8.08
N LEU A 35 11.75 2.11 -6.87
CA LEU A 35 10.40 1.90 -6.33
C LEU A 35 9.87 3.23 -5.78
N VAL A 36 8.81 3.75 -6.39
CA VAL A 36 8.17 5.02 -6.00
C VAL A 36 6.80 4.74 -5.37
N PRO A 37 6.70 4.65 -4.04
CA PRO A 37 5.45 4.37 -3.36
C PRO A 37 4.51 5.60 -3.27
N HIS A 38 3.22 5.36 -3.51
CA HIS A 38 2.13 6.35 -3.46
C HIS A 38 0.99 5.84 -2.57
N ALA A 39 0.84 6.42 -1.36
CA ALA A 39 -0.28 6.09 -0.48
C ALA A 39 -1.55 6.83 -0.93
N VAL A 40 -2.63 6.08 -1.10
CA VAL A 40 -3.90 6.59 -1.66
C VAL A 40 -5.10 6.18 -0.80
N ASN A 41 -6.21 6.90 -0.96
CA ASN A 41 -7.50 6.56 -0.36
C ASN A 41 -8.24 5.55 -1.25
N LEU A 42 -8.12 4.26 -0.95
CA LEU A 42 -8.76 3.20 -1.75
C LEU A 42 -10.29 3.33 -1.82
N PRO A 43 -11.03 3.59 -0.71
CA PRO A 43 -12.47 3.83 -0.79
C PRO A 43 -12.83 4.96 -1.76
N LYS A 44 -12.09 6.07 -1.72
CA LYS A 44 -12.31 7.21 -2.61
C LYS A 44 -11.95 6.89 -4.07
N LEU A 45 -10.83 6.21 -4.33
CA LEU A 45 -10.45 5.77 -5.68
C LEU A 45 -11.53 4.91 -6.33
N LYS A 46 -12.09 3.96 -5.57
CA LYS A 46 -13.18 3.12 -6.07
C LYS A 46 -14.40 3.96 -6.49
N LEU A 47 -14.79 4.95 -5.68
CA LEU A 47 -15.91 5.84 -6.00
C LEU A 47 -15.63 6.70 -7.24
N LEU A 48 -14.43 7.28 -7.34
CA LEU A 48 -14.01 8.05 -8.52
C LEU A 48 -14.02 7.20 -9.80
N ALA A 49 -13.66 5.91 -9.70
CA ALA A 49 -13.72 4.95 -10.79
C ALA A 49 -15.15 4.40 -11.07
N GLY A 50 -16.19 4.93 -10.41
CA GLY A 50 -17.57 4.50 -10.59
C GLY A 50 -17.93 3.16 -9.94
N ASN A 51 -17.05 2.59 -9.11
CA ASN A 51 -17.29 1.34 -8.40
C ASN A 51 -18.03 1.58 -7.08
N THR A 52 -19.36 1.50 -7.15
CA THR A 52 -20.28 1.66 -6.01
C THR A 52 -20.67 0.34 -5.34
N ALA A 53 -20.06 -0.78 -5.74
CA ALA A 53 -20.38 -2.08 -5.16
C ALA A 53 -19.96 -2.15 -3.68
N PRO A 54 -20.70 -2.91 -2.84
CA PRO A 54 -20.32 -3.12 -1.45
C PRO A 54 -18.87 -3.62 -1.32
N PRO A 55 -18.14 -3.20 -0.27
CA PRO A 55 -16.80 -3.71 -0.01
C PRO A 55 -16.78 -5.24 0.03
N ASN A 56 -15.71 -5.86 -0.45
CA ASN A 56 -15.63 -7.33 -0.47
C ASN A 56 -15.80 -7.95 0.93
N VAL A 57 -15.37 -7.24 1.97
CA VAL A 57 -15.50 -7.63 3.38
C VAL A 57 -16.96 -7.72 3.85
N SER A 58 -17.89 -7.01 3.21
CA SER A 58 -19.32 -7.07 3.54
C SER A 58 -20.08 -8.15 2.75
N LEU A 59 -19.39 -8.92 1.91
CA LEU A 59 -19.98 -9.97 1.07
C LEU A 59 -19.50 -11.35 1.56
N PRO A 60 -20.30 -12.10 2.36
CA PRO A 60 -19.85 -13.29 3.08
C PRO A 60 -19.18 -14.37 2.21
N LEU A 61 -19.73 -14.64 1.02
CA LEU A 61 -19.16 -15.62 0.09
C LEU A 61 -17.82 -15.16 -0.48
N LYS A 62 -17.72 -13.85 -0.80
CA LYS A 62 -16.51 -13.27 -1.40
C LYS A 62 -15.39 -13.17 -0.38
N ILE A 63 -15.67 -12.68 0.83
CA ILE A 63 -14.65 -12.60 1.88
C ILE A 63 -14.14 -13.99 2.29
N ARG A 64 -15.02 -15.01 2.38
CA ARG A 64 -14.59 -16.39 2.66
C ARG A 64 -13.58 -16.90 1.64
N TYR A 65 -13.83 -16.67 0.35
CA TYR A 65 -12.89 -17.02 -0.71
C TYR A 65 -11.59 -16.22 -0.59
N LEU A 66 -11.68 -14.90 -0.46
CA LEU A 66 -10.50 -14.02 -0.41
C LEU A 66 -9.61 -14.32 0.79
N SER A 67 -10.17 -14.64 1.97
CA SER A 67 -9.38 -15.07 3.12
C SER A 67 -8.55 -16.33 2.80
N LYS A 68 -9.12 -17.31 2.10
CA LYS A 68 -8.39 -18.50 1.66
C LYS A 68 -7.36 -18.21 0.56
N ASP A 69 -7.65 -17.26 -0.31
CA ASP A 69 -6.69 -16.85 -1.33
C ASP A 69 -5.48 -16.13 -0.72
N LEU A 70 -5.72 -15.24 0.25
CA LEU A 70 -4.67 -14.56 1.01
C LEU A 70 -3.80 -15.54 1.82
N GLU A 71 -4.40 -16.56 2.46
CA GLU A 71 -3.65 -17.64 3.11
C GLU A 71 -2.70 -18.36 2.13
N ARG A 72 -3.16 -18.64 0.91
CA ARG A 72 -2.34 -19.31 -0.13
C ARG A 72 -1.19 -18.43 -0.59
N TRP A 73 -1.44 -17.15 -0.85
CA TRP A 73 -0.39 -16.20 -1.22
C TRP A 73 0.63 -16.00 -0.11
N ALA A 74 0.18 -15.84 1.14
CA ALA A 74 1.05 -15.73 2.31
C ALA A 74 1.94 -16.98 2.45
N THR A 75 1.36 -18.17 2.28
CA THR A 75 2.11 -19.44 2.26
C THR A 75 3.13 -19.49 1.13
N LEU A 76 2.72 -19.14 -0.10
CA LEU A 76 3.60 -19.12 -1.26
C LEU A 76 4.77 -18.14 -1.08
N TYR A 77 4.54 -17.01 -0.42
CA TYR A 77 5.55 -15.98 -0.20
C TYR A 77 6.40 -16.23 1.05
N GLY A 78 5.99 -17.14 1.94
CA GLY A 78 6.67 -17.42 3.19
C GLY A 78 6.55 -16.28 4.20
N VAL A 79 5.42 -15.55 4.19
CA VAL A 79 5.20 -14.37 5.05
C VAL A 79 3.97 -14.57 5.95
N PRO A 80 3.96 -14.01 7.17
CA PRO A 80 2.77 -14.05 8.01
C PRO A 80 1.67 -13.16 7.43
N LEU A 81 0.41 -13.56 7.60
CA LEU A 81 -0.75 -12.73 7.28
C LEU A 81 -1.86 -12.98 8.32
N VAL A 82 -2.08 -11.99 9.16
CA VAL A 82 -3.09 -11.97 10.22
C VAL A 82 -4.00 -10.76 9.97
N PHE A 83 -5.31 -11.01 9.91
CA PHE A 83 -6.28 -9.95 9.68
C PHE A 83 -6.36 -9.00 10.89
N PRO A 84 -6.22 -7.68 10.70
CA PRO A 84 -6.46 -6.70 11.75
C PRO A 84 -7.95 -6.62 12.09
N LYS A 85 -8.27 -6.08 13.27
CA LYS A 85 -9.66 -5.90 13.73
C LYS A 85 -10.45 -4.90 12.89
N SER A 86 -9.78 -3.89 12.35
CA SER A 86 -10.36 -2.87 11.47
C SER A 86 -9.49 -2.64 10.24
N LEU A 87 -10.03 -1.92 9.28
CA LEU A 87 -9.34 -1.50 8.05
C LEU A 87 -9.19 0.04 7.98
N ALA A 88 -9.24 0.73 9.12
CA ALA A 88 -9.16 2.19 9.18
C ALA A 88 -7.70 2.68 9.02
N SER A 89 -7.21 2.70 7.79
CA SER A 89 -5.81 2.97 7.42
C SER A 89 -5.43 4.44 7.23
N GLU A 90 -6.40 5.37 7.24
CA GLU A 90 -6.17 6.78 6.87
C GLU A 90 -4.98 7.42 7.60
N ARG A 91 -4.90 7.24 8.93
CA ARG A 91 -3.80 7.81 9.73
C ARG A 91 -2.44 7.22 9.34
N LEU A 92 -2.37 5.93 9.01
CA LEU A 92 -1.14 5.30 8.53
C LEU A 92 -0.77 5.78 7.12
N ASN A 93 -1.74 5.94 6.23
CA ASN A 93 -1.50 6.48 4.88
C ASN A 93 -0.92 7.90 4.97
N LYS A 94 -1.43 8.75 5.89
CA LYS A 94 -0.87 10.08 6.15
C LYS A 94 0.50 10.04 6.84
N ALA A 95 0.71 9.11 7.77
CA ALA A 95 2.00 8.91 8.43
C ALA A 95 3.10 8.48 7.45
N PHE A 96 2.75 7.77 6.38
CA PHE A 96 3.69 7.44 5.32
C PHE A 96 4.28 8.69 4.66
N PHE A 97 3.50 9.76 4.44
CA PHE A 97 4.04 11.01 3.88
C PHE A 97 5.11 11.64 4.79
N PHE A 98 4.90 11.59 6.10
CA PHE A 98 5.89 12.05 7.08
C PHE A 98 7.20 11.29 6.99
N ALA A 99 7.11 9.97 6.80
CA ALA A 99 8.26 9.09 6.62
C ALA A 99 8.93 9.32 5.26
N GLN A 100 8.14 9.50 4.20
CA GLN A 100 8.59 9.72 2.84
C GLN A 100 9.44 10.99 2.74
N ASP A 101 9.00 12.09 3.35
CA ASP A 101 9.72 13.37 3.34
C ASP A 101 11.06 13.30 4.11
N ARG A 102 11.25 12.27 4.95
CA ARG A 102 12.47 11.97 5.70
C ARG A 102 13.34 10.91 5.02
N GLY A 103 12.99 10.47 3.82
CA GLY A 103 13.71 9.40 3.12
C GLY A 103 13.53 8.00 3.74
N GLN A 104 12.52 7.82 4.60
CA GLN A 104 12.26 6.59 5.36
C GLN A 104 10.99 5.86 4.87
N GLY A 105 10.43 6.26 3.73
CA GLY A 105 9.14 5.77 3.22
C GLY A 105 9.06 4.25 3.04
N GLU A 106 10.02 3.63 2.34
CA GLU A 106 10.00 2.16 2.12
C GLU A 106 10.13 1.39 3.44
N ALA A 107 11.03 1.83 4.33
CA ALA A 107 11.21 1.22 5.64
C ALA A 107 9.93 1.34 6.49
N PHE A 108 9.28 2.51 6.45
CA PHE A 108 8.00 2.72 7.13
C PHE A 108 6.90 1.79 6.61
N ILE A 109 6.78 1.64 5.29
CA ILE A 109 5.83 0.71 4.67
C ILE A 109 6.04 -0.71 5.23
N ARG A 110 7.29 -1.18 5.24
CA ARG A 110 7.65 -2.52 5.75
C ARG A 110 7.21 -2.71 7.20
N GLU A 111 7.53 -1.75 8.07
CA GLU A 111 7.26 -1.83 9.51
C GLU A 111 5.79 -1.64 9.88
N ALA A 112 5.08 -0.77 9.15
CA ALA A 112 3.65 -0.57 9.32
C ALA A 112 2.86 -1.80 8.86
N TRP A 113 3.19 -2.37 7.70
CA TRP A 113 2.52 -3.58 7.23
C TRP A 113 2.85 -4.83 8.03
N ASP A 114 4.09 -4.99 8.50
CA ASP A 114 4.41 -6.11 9.39
C ASP A 114 3.56 -6.06 10.68
N ARG A 115 3.32 -4.88 11.25
CA ARG A 115 2.40 -4.74 12.39
C ARG A 115 0.95 -5.01 12.01
N VAL A 116 0.45 -4.37 10.95
CA VAL A 116 -0.98 -4.44 10.57
C VAL A 116 -1.35 -5.81 10.01
N TRP A 117 -0.67 -6.27 8.96
CA TRP A 117 -0.97 -7.52 8.28
C TRP A 117 -0.08 -8.68 8.70
N GLY A 118 1.16 -8.45 9.14
CA GLY A 118 1.99 -9.53 9.66
C GLY A 118 1.54 -10.00 11.05
N ARG A 119 1.18 -9.06 11.93
CA ARG A 119 0.84 -9.33 13.34
C ARG A 119 -0.63 -9.07 13.69
N GLY A 120 -1.43 -8.50 12.78
CA GLY A 120 -2.85 -8.26 13.01
C GLY A 120 -3.15 -7.07 13.94
N VAL A 121 -2.21 -6.14 14.09
CA VAL A 121 -2.42 -4.91 14.88
C VAL A 121 -3.46 -4.05 14.18
N ASP A 122 -4.42 -3.52 14.94
CA ASP A 122 -5.45 -2.66 14.38
C ASP A 122 -4.82 -1.33 13.90
N PRO A 123 -4.99 -0.93 12.63
CA PRO A 123 -4.48 0.36 12.15
C PRO A 123 -5.13 1.57 12.86
N ALA A 124 -6.27 1.38 13.52
CA ALA A 124 -6.91 2.39 14.35
C ALA A 124 -6.35 2.47 15.79
N ASP A 125 -5.48 1.54 16.19
CA ASP A 125 -4.93 1.52 17.54
C ASP A 125 -4.16 2.84 17.82
N PRO A 126 -4.53 3.60 18.86
CA PRO A 126 -3.84 4.85 19.18
C PRO A 126 -2.36 4.67 19.50
N ALA A 127 -1.92 3.49 19.96
CA ALA A 127 -0.52 3.22 20.27
C ALA A 127 0.35 3.02 19.03
N LEU A 128 -0.23 2.55 17.91
CA LEU A 128 0.52 2.13 16.72
C LEU A 128 1.43 3.23 16.15
N LEU A 129 0.92 4.47 16.03
CA LEU A 129 1.74 5.58 15.54
C LEU A 129 2.86 5.95 16.51
N GLY A 130 2.61 5.86 17.83
CA GLY A 130 3.64 6.11 18.83
C GLY A 130 4.76 5.08 18.76
N GLU A 131 4.41 3.79 18.59
CA GLU A 131 5.39 2.71 18.40
C GLU A 131 6.21 2.89 17.12
N LEU A 132 5.56 3.24 16.01
CA LEU A 132 6.24 3.52 14.74
C LEU A 132 7.15 4.76 14.89
N ALA A 133 6.68 5.84 15.50
CA ALA A 133 7.51 7.01 15.77
C ALA A 133 8.76 6.65 16.57
N GLY A 134 8.60 5.88 17.66
CA GLY A 134 9.73 5.41 18.46
C GLY A 134 10.72 4.56 17.67
N LEU A 135 10.23 3.67 16.80
CA LEU A 135 11.08 2.83 15.94
C LEU A 135 11.93 3.66 14.97
N PHE A 136 11.35 4.72 14.40
CA PHE A 136 12.05 5.60 13.45
C PHE A 136 12.79 6.77 14.11
N GLY A 137 12.76 6.87 15.44
CA GLY A 137 13.41 7.93 16.20
C GLY A 137 12.72 9.29 16.08
N TRP A 138 11.42 9.32 15.76
CA TRP A 138 10.62 10.55 15.68
C TRP A 138 9.96 10.87 17.02
N ALA A 139 9.66 12.15 17.25
CA ALA A 139 8.79 12.54 18.35
C ALA A 139 7.35 12.08 18.05
N ALA A 140 6.75 11.31 18.96
CA ALA A 140 5.39 10.81 18.77
C ALA A 140 4.35 11.95 18.62
N ASP A 141 4.54 13.06 19.33
CA ASP A 141 3.68 14.24 19.24
C ASP A 141 3.81 14.93 17.87
N GLU A 142 4.99 14.93 17.27
CA GLU A 142 5.24 15.52 15.94
C GLU A 142 4.52 14.71 14.86
N LEU A 143 4.66 13.38 14.88
CA LEU A 143 3.94 12.50 13.95
C LEU A 143 2.42 12.63 14.15
N ASN A 144 1.95 12.65 15.40
CA ASN A 144 0.54 12.82 15.69
C ASN A 144 -0.01 14.19 15.24
N ALA A 145 0.76 15.26 15.40
CA ALA A 145 0.39 16.57 14.88
C ALA A 145 0.30 16.55 13.36
N TRP A 146 1.27 15.94 12.68
CA TRP A 146 1.27 15.80 11.23
C TRP A 146 0.04 15.05 10.70
N VAL A 147 -0.25 13.84 11.19
CA VAL A 147 -1.36 13.03 10.64
C VAL A 147 -2.74 13.67 10.81
N ASN A 148 -2.86 14.59 11.79
CA ASN A 148 -4.09 15.34 12.07
C ASN A 148 -4.09 16.75 11.44
N SER A 149 -3.01 17.15 10.76
CA SER A 149 -2.90 18.47 10.13
C SER A 149 -3.75 18.59 8.86
N ALA A 150 -4.06 19.83 8.49
CA ALA A 150 -4.69 20.15 7.21
C ALA A 150 -3.78 19.72 6.05
N ASP A 151 -2.48 20.01 6.11
CA ASP A 151 -1.50 19.69 5.09
C ASP A 151 -1.44 18.19 4.76
N ALA A 152 -1.45 17.32 5.78
CA ALA A 152 -1.49 15.87 5.57
C ALA A 152 -2.83 15.42 4.94
N GLY A 153 -3.93 16.07 5.29
CA GLY A 153 -5.23 15.85 4.67
C GLY A 153 -5.25 16.26 3.19
N GLU A 154 -4.76 17.46 2.88
CA GLU A 154 -4.66 17.98 1.52
C GLU A 154 -3.75 17.13 0.64
N ARG A 155 -2.59 16.70 1.17
CA ARG A 155 -1.69 15.78 0.46
C ARG A 155 -2.36 14.44 0.18
N TYR A 156 -3.02 13.84 1.17
CA TYR A 156 -3.71 12.57 0.96
C TYR A 156 -4.78 12.68 -0.15
N GLU A 157 -5.46 13.82 -0.20
CA GLU A 157 -6.45 14.12 -1.22
C GLU A 157 -5.85 14.39 -2.60
N SER A 158 -4.74 15.11 -2.68
CA SER A 158 -4.04 15.36 -3.94
C SER A 158 -3.42 14.07 -4.52
N GLU A 159 -2.78 13.25 -3.69
CA GLU A 159 -2.20 11.96 -4.10
C GLU A 159 -3.28 11.00 -4.64
N THR A 160 -4.42 10.94 -3.95
CA THR A 160 -5.55 10.12 -4.39
C THR A 160 -6.11 10.61 -5.74
N ARG A 161 -6.19 11.93 -5.95
CA ARG A 161 -6.66 12.52 -7.22
C ARG A 161 -5.67 12.26 -8.35
N ALA A 162 -4.39 12.49 -8.11
CA ALA A 162 -3.33 12.25 -9.09
C ALA A 162 -3.29 10.78 -9.51
N ALA A 163 -3.45 9.85 -8.56
CA ALA A 163 -3.56 8.42 -8.87
C ALA A 163 -4.78 8.13 -9.76
N HIS A 164 -5.93 8.71 -9.47
CA HIS A 164 -7.11 8.56 -10.33
C HIS A 164 -6.90 9.12 -11.73
N GLU A 165 -6.27 10.29 -11.86
CA GLU A 165 -5.91 10.90 -13.15
C GLU A 165 -4.92 10.05 -13.94
N ALA A 166 -4.04 9.30 -13.26
CA ALA A 166 -3.16 8.29 -13.84
C ALA A 166 -3.88 6.97 -14.21
N GLY A 167 -5.21 6.90 -14.05
CA GLY A 167 -6.03 5.72 -14.37
C GLY A 167 -6.12 4.68 -13.25
N VAL A 168 -5.58 4.95 -12.05
CA VAL A 168 -5.63 4.03 -10.92
C VAL A 168 -7.05 3.97 -10.37
N PHE A 169 -7.60 2.76 -10.25
CA PHE A 169 -8.96 2.50 -9.74
C PHE A 169 -8.98 1.59 -8.49
N GLY A 170 -7.80 1.13 -8.05
CA GLY A 170 -7.67 0.19 -6.94
C GLY A 170 -6.20 -0.05 -6.57
N THR A 171 -6.00 -0.85 -5.52
CA THR A 171 -4.67 -1.16 -4.97
C THR A 171 -4.51 -2.68 -4.77
N PRO A 172 -3.29 -3.23 -4.89
CA PRO A 172 -2.09 -2.56 -5.37
C PRO A 172 -2.14 -2.32 -6.88
N THR A 173 -1.59 -1.20 -7.33
CA THR A 173 -1.38 -0.92 -8.75
C THR A 173 0.09 -0.56 -8.96
N MET A 174 0.69 -1.15 -9.99
CA MET A 174 2.06 -0.87 -10.41
C MET A 174 2.03 -0.23 -11.79
N ILE A 175 2.77 0.85 -11.99
CA ILE A 175 2.95 1.50 -13.30
C ILE A 175 4.44 1.60 -13.62
N VAL A 176 4.82 1.16 -14.83
CA VAL A 176 6.17 1.31 -15.38
C VAL A 176 6.02 1.85 -16.80
N GLY A 177 6.56 3.05 -17.07
CA GLY A 177 6.33 3.73 -18.34
C GLY A 177 4.84 4.03 -18.56
N ASP A 178 4.26 3.49 -19.63
CA ASP A 178 2.84 3.60 -19.98
C ASP A 178 2.02 2.34 -19.61
N GLN A 179 2.67 1.33 -19.02
CA GLN A 179 2.05 0.04 -18.70
C GLN A 179 1.56 0.03 -17.25
N MET A 180 0.38 -0.55 -17.03
CA MET A 180 -0.25 -0.66 -15.72
C MET A 180 -0.62 -2.12 -15.42
N TRP A 181 -0.31 -2.55 -14.19
CA TRP A 181 -0.74 -3.83 -13.64
C TRP A 181 -1.45 -3.62 -12.31
N TRP A 182 -2.65 -4.17 -12.17
CA TRP A 182 -3.43 -4.11 -10.94
C TRP A 182 -3.51 -5.50 -10.29
N GLY A 183 -3.07 -5.60 -9.04
CA GLY A 183 -3.14 -6.82 -8.24
C GLY A 183 -1.78 -7.52 -8.03
N ASN A 184 -1.62 -8.14 -6.86
CA ASN A 184 -0.48 -8.99 -6.53
C ASN A 184 -0.29 -10.13 -7.56
N ASP A 185 -1.39 -10.66 -8.07
CA ASP A 185 -1.46 -11.73 -9.06
C ASP A 185 -1.07 -11.27 -10.48
N ARG A 186 -0.67 -10.01 -10.67
CA ARG A 186 -0.11 -9.48 -11.92
C ARG A 186 1.40 -9.28 -11.90
N LEU A 187 2.07 -9.47 -10.76
CA LEU A 187 3.52 -9.28 -10.65
C LEU A 187 4.32 -10.15 -11.62
N ALA A 188 3.92 -11.42 -11.82
CA ALA A 188 4.60 -12.30 -12.78
C ALA A 188 4.51 -11.79 -14.23
N PHE A 189 3.38 -11.19 -14.61
CA PHE A 189 3.20 -10.60 -15.94
C PHE A 189 4.03 -9.33 -16.10
N MET A 190 4.08 -8.51 -15.05
CA MET A 190 4.93 -7.32 -14.99
C MET A 190 6.42 -7.69 -15.10
N GLU A 191 6.89 -8.67 -14.33
CA GLU A 191 8.29 -9.16 -14.41
C GLU A 191 8.61 -9.70 -15.81
N THR A 192 7.70 -10.47 -16.41
CA THR A 192 7.87 -10.96 -17.79
C THR A 192 7.97 -9.81 -18.80
N ALA A 193 7.26 -8.69 -18.58
CA ALA A 193 7.35 -7.51 -19.43
C ALA A 193 8.70 -6.79 -19.22
N LEU A 194 9.14 -6.62 -17.97
CA LEU A 194 10.43 -6.04 -17.60
C LEU A 194 11.62 -6.82 -18.20
N GLU A 195 11.57 -8.15 -18.18
CA GLU A 195 12.58 -9.03 -18.81
C GLU A 195 12.66 -8.84 -20.33
N LYS A 196 11.56 -8.39 -20.95
CA LYS A 196 11.48 -8.04 -22.37
C LYS A 196 11.78 -6.55 -22.63
N GLY A 197 12.02 -5.75 -21.59
CA GLY A 197 12.47 -4.36 -21.66
C GLY A 197 11.41 -3.29 -21.41
N LEU A 198 10.47 -3.50 -20.47
CA LEU A 198 9.28 -2.66 -20.24
C LEU A 198 9.02 -2.27 -18.79
#